data_AF-A0A4P6L675-F1
#
_entry.id   AF-A0A4P6L675-F1
#
_cell.length_a   1.000
_cell.length_b   1.000
_cell.length_c   1.000
_cell.angle_alpha   90.00
_cell.angle_beta   90.00
_cell.angle_gamma   90.00
#
_symmetry.space_group_name_H-M   'P 1'
#
loop_
_entity.id
_entity.type
_entity.pdbx_description
1 polymer ?
#
loop_
_entity_poly.entity_id
_entity_poly.type
_entity_poly.pdbx_seq_one_letter_code
_entity_poly.pdbx_strand_id
1 'polypeptide(L)'
;MQEQTPTFEEVAAAASALHNDGNPVTVEAVRDALGTGSATAIHKHLAAWRADNVPPPEAPKAEIPEPLVAALADWARQFAEQSGAGNRDKLAQAESDLDALARAGELLEEERDDLLSQLSTANALAAERAEQIERLTVELRDAREVATNALVGKAKDQLAIDGKERQLVDLRSQLERSMASAASDSDARLTAEMELVGAVTARDNYASELKALRAQLESLNADRTALRAEVDGLRTRRS
;
A
#
# COMPACT_ATOMS: atom_id res chain seq x y z
N MET A 1 90.35 -80.10 -84.02
CA MET A 1 89.88 -80.22 -82.62
C MET A 1 88.39 -79.97 -82.65
N GLN A 2 87.58 -80.89 -82.10
CA GLN A 2 86.12 -80.77 -82.09
C GLN A 2 85.73 -79.76 -80.99
N GLU A 3 84.99 -78.71 -81.34
CA GLU A 3 84.40 -77.79 -80.37
C GLU A 3 83.27 -78.52 -79.62
N GLN A 4 83.48 -78.84 -78.34
CA GLN A 4 82.40 -79.31 -77.48
C GLN A 4 81.56 -78.11 -77.02
N THR A 5 80.24 -78.21 -77.20
CA THR A 5 79.28 -77.24 -76.68
C THR A 5 79.04 -77.56 -75.21
N PRO A 6 79.43 -76.69 -74.25
CA PRO A 6 79.25 -76.95 -72.83
C PRO A 6 77.76 -76.99 -72.49
N THR A 7 77.38 -77.91 -71.63
CA THR A 7 76.02 -78.10 -71.18
C THR A 7 75.65 -77.10 -70.07
N PHE A 8 74.35 -76.96 -69.78
CA PHE A 8 73.87 -76.10 -68.69
C PHE A 8 74.48 -76.49 -67.34
N GLU A 9 74.59 -77.78 -67.03
CA GLU A 9 75.09 -78.27 -65.75
C GLU A 9 76.57 -77.91 -65.54
N GLU A 10 77.38 -77.99 -66.59
CA GLU A 10 78.80 -77.60 -66.55
C GLU A 10 78.96 -76.10 -66.31
N VAL A 11 78.19 -75.28 -67.04
CA VAL A 11 78.18 -73.82 -66.87
C VAL A 11 77.65 -73.43 -65.49
N ALA A 12 76.62 -74.10 -64.99
CA ALA A 12 76.05 -73.87 -63.66
C ALA A 12 77.00 -74.30 -62.54
N ALA A 13 77.72 -75.41 -62.69
CA ALA A 13 78.71 -75.86 -61.72
C ALA A 13 79.91 -74.90 -61.63
N ALA A 14 80.43 -74.46 -62.78
CA ALA A 14 81.50 -73.47 -62.84
C ALA A 14 81.04 -72.09 -62.32
N ALA A 15 79.81 -71.68 -62.63
CA ALA A 15 79.22 -70.45 -62.14
C ALA A 15 79.02 -70.47 -60.61
N SER A 16 78.50 -71.58 -60.08
CA SER A 16 78.34 -71.78 -58.64
C SER A 16 79.68 -71.84 -57.91
N ALA A 17 80.72 -72.46 -58.48
CA ALA A 17 82.06 -72.46 -57.89
C ALA A 17 82.63 -71.03 -57.82
N LEU A 18 82.58 -70.29 -58.93
CA LEU A 18 83.01 -68.89 -58.97
C LEU A 18 82.21 -68.01 -57.99
N HIS A 19 80.91 -68.25 -57.85
CA HIS A 19 80.05 -67.56 -56.91
C HIS A 19 80.43 -67.86 -55.46
N ASN A 20 80.66 -69.13 -55.13
CA ASN A 20 81.06 -69.58 -53.79
C ASN A 20 82.45 -69.08 -53.41
N ASP A 21 83.34 -68.95 -54.39
CA ASP A 21 84.69 -68.40 -54.21
C ASP A 21 84.70 -66.86 -54.12
N GLY A 22 83.54 -66.20 -54.23
CA GLY A 22 83.40 -64.74 -54.18
C GLY A 22 83.92 -64.02 -55.42
N ASN A 23 84.23 -64.76 -56.49
CA ASN A 23 84.72 -64.21 -57.75
C ASN A 23 83.57 -63.71 -58.63
N PRO A 24 83.81 -62.71 -59.49
CA PRO A 24 82.78 -62.22 -60.40
C PRO A 24 82.43 -63.30 -61.42
N VAL A 25 81.19 -63.80 -61.37
CA VAL A 25 80.68 -64.82 -62.29
C VAL A 25 80.40 -64.22 -63.67
N THR A 26 81.44 -63.91 -64.43
CA THR A 26 81.35 -63.37 -65.80
C THR A 26 81.42 -64.48 -66.85
N VAL A 27 81.01 -64.18 -68.08
CA VAL A 27 81.06 -65.15 -69.20
C VAL A 27 82.49 -65.60 -69.49
N GLU A 28 83.47 -64.72 -69.26
CA GLU A 28 84.90 -64.99 -69.45
C GLU A 28 85.44 -65.88 -68.33
N ALA A 29 85.16 -65.54 -67.06
CA ALA A 29 85.59 -66.35 -65.91
C ALA A 29 85.05 -67.79 -65.97
N VAL A 30 83.81 -67.96 -66.42
CA VAL A 30 83.20 -69.29 -66.59
C VAL A 30 83.83 -70.06 -67.77
N ARG A 31 84.23 -69.38 -68.84
CA ARG A 31 84.95 -70.01 -69.96
C ARG A 31 86.34 -70.47 -69.55
N ASP A 32 87.06 -69.64 -68.78
CA ASP A 32 88.40 -69.96 -68.29
C ASP A 32 88.35 -71.17 -67.32
N ALA A 33 87.31 -71.25 -66.49
CA ALA A 33 87.09 -72.38 -65.58
C ALA A 33 86.73 -73.69 -66.31
N LEU A 34 86.00 -73.62 -67.45
CA LEU A 34 85.62 -74.79 -68.25
C LEU A 34 86.67 -75.20 -69.28
N GLY A 35 87.59 -74.31 -69.64
CA GLY A 35 88.66 -74.53 -70.62
C GLY A 35 88.20 -74.71 -72.07
N THR A 36 86.90 -74.83 -72.34
CA THR A 36 86.31 -75.03 -73.67
C THR A 36 84.89 -74.42 -73.75
N GLY A 37 84.39 -74.21 -74.97
CA GLY A 37 83.00 -73.78 -75.22
C GLY A 37 82.84 -72.36 -75.77
N SER A 38 81.79 -72.15 -76.58
CA SER A 38 81.54 -70.85 -77.22
C SER A 38 80.97 -69.82 -76.24
N ALA A 39 81.43 -68.58 -76.36
CA ALA A 39 80.98 -67.44 -75.54
C ALA A 39 79.46 -67.31 -75.48
N THR A 40 78.80 -67.55 -76.61
CA THR A 40 77.36 -67.42 -76.80
C THR A 40 76.59 -68.51 -76.06
N ALA A 41 77.09 -69.76 -76.06
CA ALA A 41 76.48 -70.85 -75.32
C ALA A 41 76.62 -70.65 -73.80
N ILE A 42 77.82 -70.25 -73.34
CA ILE A 42 78.08 -69.94 -71.93
C ILE A 42 77.21 -68.78 -71.47
N HIS A 43 77.08 -67.70 -72.25
CA HIS A 43 76.23 -66.55 -71.88
C HIS A 43 74.76 -66.95 -71.69
N LYS A 44 74.21 -67.81 -72.57
CA LYS A 44 72.82 -68.27 -72.46
C LYS A 44 72.60 -69.08 -71.17
N HIS A 45 73.48 -70.04 -70.88
CA HIS A 45 73.36 -70.87 -69.68
C HIS A 45 73.66 -70.08 -68.40
N LEU A 46 74.60 -69.13 -68.45
CA LEU A 46 74.93 -68.27 -67.33
C LEU A 46 73.84 -67.23 -67.02
N ALA A 47 73.14 -66.72 -68.03
CA ALA A 47 71.99 -65.84 -67.83
C ALA A 47 70.83 -66.57 -67.14
N ALA A 48 70.56 -67.82 -67.53
CA ALA A 48 69.58 -68.67 -66.86
C ALA A 48 69.99 -68.98 -65.42
N TRP A 49 71.26 -69.34 -65.18
CA TRP A 49 71.77 -69.55 -63.82
C TRP A 49 71.65 -68.28 -62.96
N ARG A 50 71.98 -67.09 -63.48
CA ARG A 50 71.86 -65.84 -62.72
C ARG A 50 70.42 -65.51 -62.36
N ALA A 51 69.45 -65.80 -63.24
CA ALA A 51 68.03 -65.56 -62.95
C ALA A 51 67.53 -66.39 -61.75
N ASP A 52 68.07 -67.60 -61.57
CA ASP A 52 67.66 -68.51 -60.49
C ASP A 52 68.52 -68.36 -59.23
N ASN A 53 69.76 -67.85 -59.33
CA ASN A 53 70.74 -67.86 -58.23
C ASN A 53 71.17 -66.47 -57.76
N VAL A 54 70.86 -65.39 -58.50
CA VAL A 54 71.17 -64.02 -58.08
C VAL A 54 69.86 -63.30 -57.76
N PRO A 55 69.58 -63.00 -56.46
CA PRO A 55 68.39 -62.24 -56.09
C PRO A 55 68.36 -60.88 -56.78
N PRO A 56 67.20 -60.43 -57.29
CA PRO A 56 67.08 -59.09 -57.83
C PRO A 56 67.33 -58.05 -56.71
N PRO A 57 67.95 -56.90 -57.02
CA PRO A 57 68.20 -55.86 -56.03
C PRO A 57 66.89 -55.39 -55.41
N GLU A 58 66.89 -55.26 -54.08
CA GLU A 58 65.73 -54.81 -53.32
C GLU A 58 65.39 -53.36 -53.72
N ALA A 59 64.12 -53.11 -54.05
CA ALA A 59 63.67 -51.77 -54.44
C ALA A 59 63.79 -50.82 -53.22
N PRO A 60 64.28 -49.58 -53.41
CA PRO A 60 64.38 -48.64 -52.30
C PRO A 60 63.00 -48.38 -51.70
N LYS A 61 62.91 -48.43 -50.36
CA LYS A 61 61.68 -48.10 -49.63
C LYS A 61 61.37 -46.62 -49.82
N ALA A 62 60.14 -46.33 -50.22
CA ALA A 62 59.66 -44.95 -50.31
C ALA A 62 59.45 -44.39 -48.91
N GLU A 63 60.31 -43.48 -48.48
CA GLU A 63 60.15 -42.71 -47.24
C GLU A 63 59.76 -41.26 -47.59
N ILE A 64 58.87 -40.69 -46.79
CA ILE A 64 58.48 -39.29 -46.97
C ILE A 64 59.63 -38.41 -46.45
N PRO A 65 60.12 -37.45 -47.25
CA PRO A 65 61.18 -36.55 -46.80
C PRO A 65 60.74 -35.72 -45.57
N GLU A 66 61.61 -35.62 -44.57
CA GLU A 66 61.40 -34.83 -43.35
C GLU A 66 60.90 -33.38 -43.60
N PRO A 67 61.40 -32.64 -44.62
CA PRO A 67 60.89 -31.31 -44.93
C PRO A 67 59.39 -31.29 -45.28
N LEU A 68 58.88 -32.37 -45.87
CA LEU A 68 57.47 -32.48 -46.24
C LEU A 68 56.60 -32.74 -44.99
N VAL A 69 57.09 -33.54 -44.04
CA VAL A 69 56.42 -33.79 -42.76
C VAL A 69 56.31 -32.48 -41.96
N ALA A 70 57.41 -31.72 -41.88
CA ALA A 70 57.42 -30.41 -41.23
C ALA A 70 56.42 -29.43 -41.89
N ALA A 71 56.41 -29.35 -43.22
CA ALA A 71 55.48 -28.49 -43.95
C ALA A 71 54.00 -28.88 -43.71
N LEU A 72 53.70 -30.18 -43.65
CA LEU A 72 52.35 -30.67 -43.36
C LEU A 72 51.92 -30.33 -41.92
N ALA A 73 52.84 -30.46 -40.96
CA ALA A 73 52.60 -30.11 -39.56
C ALA A 73 52.36 -28.61 -39.37
N ASP A 74 53.14 -27.76 -40.03
CA ASP A 74 52.95 -26.31 -40.01
C ASP A 74 51.62 -25.91 -40.65
N TRP A 75 51.25 -26.52 -41.79
CA TRP A 75 49.94 -26.31 -42.40
C TRP A 75 48.80 -26.73 -41.46
N ALA A 76 48.89 -27.90 -40.83
CA ALA A 76 47.88 -28.38 -39.90
C ALA A 76 47.72 -27.44 -38.69
N ARG A 77 48.81 -26.88 -38.17
CA ARG A 77 48.80 -25.89 -37.09
C ARG A 77 48.09 -24.60 -37.52
N GLN A 78 48.46 -24.06 -38.68
CA GLN A 78 47.83 -22.84 -39.21
C GLN A 78 46.33 -23.05 -39.50
N PHE A 79 45.96 -24.19 -40.06
CA PHE A 79 44.56 -24.53 -40.34
C PHE A 79 43.75 -24.67 -39.04
N ALA A 80 44.31 -25.28 -38.00
CA ALA A 80 43.67 -25.39 -36.69
C ALA A 80 43.50 -24.01 -36.02
N GLU A 81 44.53 -23.14 -36.10
CA GLU A 81 44.47 -21.77 -35.60
C GLU A 81 43.40 -20.94 -36.31
N GLN A 82 43.35 -21.00 -37.64
CA GLN A 82 42.36 -20.29 -38.47
C GLN A 82 40.94 -20.80 -38.23
N SER A 83 40.75 -22.12 -38.20
CA SER A 83 39.45 -22.74 -37.96
C SER A 83 38.93 -22.46 -36.54
N GLY A 84 39.83 -22.36 -35.56
CA GLY A 84 39.49 -22.06 -34.16
C GLY A 84 39.34 -20.57 -33.85
N ALA A 85 39.91 -19.66 -34.66
CA ALA A 85 39.89 -18.22 -34.41
C ALA A 85 38.46 -17.67 -34.30
N GLY A 86 37.61 -17.91 -35.29
CA GLY A 86 36.23 -17.39 -35.28
C GLY A 86 35.37 -17.94 -34.15
N ASN A 87 35.63 -19.16 -33.68
CA ASN A 87 34.93 -19.73 -32.51
C ASN A 87 35.42 -19.09 -31.20
N ARG A 88 36.71 -18.80 -31.08
CA ARG A 88 37.27 -18.08 -29.93
C ARG A 88 36.75 -16.65 -29.85
N ASP A 89 36.66 -15.95 -30.98
CA ASP A 89 36.12 -14.58 -31.03
C ASP A 89 34.64 -14.55 -30.62
N LYS A 90 33.83 -15.50 -31.11
CA LYS A 90 32.42 -15.63 -30.70
C LYS A 90 32.27 -15.95 -29.22
N LEU A 91 33.13 -16.82 -28.67
CA LEU A 91 33.12 -17.14 -27.24
C LEU A 91 33.46 -15.89 -26.42
N ALA A 92 34.52 -15.16 -26.78
CA ALA A 92 34.91 -13.93 -26.10
C ALA A 92 33.79 -12.86 -26.14
N GLN A 93 33.10 -12.73 -27.28
CA GLN A 93 31.94 -11.84 -27.37
C GLN A 93 30.79 -12.30 -26.46
N ALA A 94 30.48 -13.60 -26.45
CA ALA A 94 29.42 -14.14 -25.60
C ALA A 94 29.72 -13.98 -24.10
N GLU A 95 30.98 -14.17 -23.70
CA GLU A 95 31.43 -13.91 -22.32
C GLU A 95 31.27 -12.43 -21.97
N SER A 96 31.67 -11.52 -22.87
CA SER A 96 31.46 -10.08 -22.67
C SER A 96 29.98 -9.71 -22.56
N ASP A 97 29.11 -10.31 -23.37
CA ASP A 97 27.67 -10.06 -23.34
C ASP A 97 27.04 -10.61 -22.05
N LEU A 98 27.48 -11.78 -21.58
CA LEU A 98 27.06 -12.35 -20.29
C LEU A 98 27.48 -11.45 -19.12
N ASP A 99 28.70 -10.93 -19.13
CA ASP A 99 29.18 -9.98 -18.10
C ASP A 99 28.41 -8.66 -18.13
N ALA A 100 28.00 -8.19 -19.31
CA ALA A 100 27.15 -7.01 -19.44
C ALA A 100 25.74 -7.28 -18.90
N LEU A 101 25.15 -8.43 -19.22
CA LEU A 101 23.84 -8.84 -18.72
C LEU A 101 23.83 -9.07 -17.21
N ALA A 102 24.88 -9.67 -16.65
CA ALA A 102 25.01 -9.86 -15.21
C ALA A 102 25.00 -8.52 -14.46
N ARG A 103 25.82 -7.56 -14.91
CA ARG A 103 25.85 -6.20 -14.34
C ARG A 103 24.53 -5.46 -14.48
N ALA A 104 23.86 -5.58 -15.64
CA ALA A 104 22.54 -4.99 -15.83
C ALA A 104 21.48 -5.63 -14.93
N GLY A 105 21.57 -6.95 -14.72
CA GLY A 105 20.72 -7.69 -13.79
C GLY A 105 20.90 -7.20 -12.35
N GLU A 106 22.13 -7.10 -11.88
CA GLU A 106 22.45 -6.59 -10.53
C GLU A 106 21.87 -5.19 -10.30
N LEU A 107 22.04 -4.27 -11.25
CA LEU A 107 21.47 -2.92 -11.15
C LEU A 107 19.94 -2.92 -11.09
N LEU A 108 19.27 -3.74 -11.91
CA LEU A 108 17.81 -3.86 -11.88
C LEU A 108 17.30 -4.49 -10.59
N GLU A 109 18.04 -5.42 -10.01
CA GLU A 109 17.72 -6.01 -8.71
C GLU A 109 17.84 -4.99 -7.58
N GLU A 110 18.89 -4.16 -7.59
CA GLU A 110 19.06 -3.05 -6.65
C GLU A 110 17.93 -2.02 -6.77
N GLU A 111 17.60 -1.58 -8.00
CA GLU A 111 16.49 -0.65 -8.24
C GLU A 111 15.13 -1.22 -7.80
N ARG A 112 14.89 -2.51 -8.07
CA ARG A 112 13.67 -3.20 -7.62
C ARG A 112 13.59 -3.20 -6.09
N ASP A 113 14.68 -3.53 -5.41
CA ASP A 113 14.70 -3.63 -3.96
C ASP A 113 14.51 -2.26 -3.30
N ASP A 114 15.09 -1.21 -3.87
CA ASP A 114 14.85 0.17 -3.44
C ASP A 114 13.38 0.57 -3.64
N LEU A 115 12.81 0.31 -4.82
CA LEU A 115 11.39 0.59 -5.10
C LEU A 115 10.44 -0.19 -4.18
N LEU A 116 10.73 -1.44 -3.85
CA LEU A 116 9.95 -2.23 -2.90
C LEU A 116 10.02 -1.64 -1.48
N SER A 117 11.19 -1.16 -1.07
CA SER A 117 11.38 -0.46 0.21
C SER A 117 10.59 0.85 0.27
N GLN A 118 10.64 1.65 -0.80
CA GLN A 118 9.86 2.87 -0.93
C GLN A 118 8.35 2.58 -0.90
N LEU A 119 7.89 1.56 -1.62
CA LEU A 119 6.49 1.15 -1.65
C LEU A 119 6.00 0.69 -0.27
N SER A 120 6.80 -0.09 0.44
CA SER A 120 6.52 -0.51 1.81
C SER A 120 6.34 0.69 2.75
N THR A 121 7.27 1.65 2.67
CA THR A 121 7.24 2.88 3.46
C THR A 121 6.00 3.74 3.14
N ALA A 122 5.69 3.90 1.86
CA ALA A 122 4.52 4.64 1.41
C ALA A 122 3.21 3.99 1.89
N ASN A 123 3.12 2.66 1.83
CA ASN A 123 1.95 1.93 2.32
C ASN A 123 1.78 2.06 3.84
N ALA A 124 2.87 1.99 4.61
CA ALA A 124 2.82 2.20 6.06
C ALA A 124 2.31 3.61 6.41
N LEU A 125 2.83 4.64 5.73
CA LEU A 125 2.37 6.02 5.91
C LEU A 125 0.89 6.18 5.50
N ALA A 126 0.47 5.58 4.39
CA ALA A 126 -0.92 5.63 3.94
C ALA A 126 -1.88 5.00 4.97
N ALA A 127 -1.49 3.88 5.59
CA ALA A 127 -2.26 3.24 6.65
C ALA A 127 -2.37 4.13 7.90
N GLU A 128 -1.27 4.74 8.34
CA GLU A 128 -1.26 5.68 9.47
C GLU A 128 -2.18 6.89 9.20
N ARG A 129 -2.11 7.45 7.99
CA ARG A 129 -2.98 8.58 7.60
C ARG A 129 -4.45 8.18 7.54
N ALA A 130 -4.77 6.98 7.07
CA ALA A 130 -6.14 6.47 7.07
C ALA A 130 -6.70 6.36 8.50
N GLU A 131 -5.93 5.82 9.43
CA GLU A 131 -6.33 5.74 10.85
C GLU A 131 -6.52 7.14 11.46
N GLN A 132 -5.61 8.07 11.15
CA GLN A 132 -5.72 9.46 11.62
C GLN A 132 -6.98 10.14 11.07
N ILE A 133 -7.32 9.94 9.80
CA ILE A 133 -8.53 10.48 9.18
C ILE A 133 -9.79 9.90 9.85
N GLU A 134 -9.82 8.60 10.12
CA GLU A 134 -10.94 7.95 10.79
C GLU A 134 -11.14 8.53 12.19
N ARG A 135 -10.07 8.64 12.98
CA ARG A 135 -10.10 9.24 14.32
C ARG A 135 -10.62 10.67 14.30
N LEU A 136 -10.06 11.53 13.43
CA LEU A 136 -10.48 12.92 13.31
C LEU A 136 -11.93 13.05 12.81
N THR A 137 -12.40 12.13 11.99
CA THR A 137 -13.78 12.11 11.50
C THR A 137 -14.76 11.82 12.64
N VAL A 138 -14.42 10.87 13.51
CA VAL A 138 -15.21 10.58 14.72
C VAL A 138 -15.20 11.78 15.67
N GLU A 139 -14.03 12.33 15.99
CA GLU A 139 -13.93 13.52 16.86
C GLU A 139 -14.73 14.72 16.33
N LEU A 140 -14.68 14.96 15.01
CA LEU A 140 -15.44 16.03 14.37
C LEU A 140 -16.94 15.80 14.45
N ARG A 141 -17.39 14.55 14.30
CA ARG A 141 -18.80 14.18 14.45
C ARG A 141 -19.28 14.43 15.88
N ASP A 142 -18.53 13.97 16.87
CA ASP A 142 -18.87 14.12 18.28
C ASP A 142 -18.90 15.60 18.67
N ALA A 143 -17.91 16.38 18.23
CA ALA A 143 -17.88 17.82 18.47
C ALA A 143 -19.10 18.54 17.87
N ARG A 144 -19.54 18.14 16.67
CA ARG A 144 -20.76 18.68 16.04
C ARG A 144 -22.02 18.31 16.81
N GLU A 145 -22.11 17.08 17.31
CA GLU A 145 -23.24 16.63 18.12
C GLU A 145 -23.33 17.42 19.43
N VAL A 146 -22.21 17.56 20.15
CA VAL A 146 -22.13 18.35 21.39
C VAL A 146 -22.52 19.82 21.13
N ALA A 147 -22.00 20.43 20.07
CA ALA A 147 -22.33 21.81 19.71
C ALA A 147 -23.82 21.97 19.38
N THR A 148 -24.39 21.02 18.64
CA THR A 148 -25.82 21.03 18.29
C THR A 148 -26.69 20.88 19.53
N ASN A 149 -26.37 19.94 20.41
CA ASN A 149 -27.09 19.72 21.67
C ASN A 149 -27.01 20.95 22.58
N ALA A 150 -25.86 21.62 22.65
CA ALA A 150 -25.69 22.86 23.41
C ALA A 150 -26.55 24.00 22.84
N LEU A 151 -26.61 24.15 21.51
CA LEU A 151 -27.46 25.15 20.86
C LEU A 151 -28.95 24.90 21.10
N VAL A 152 -29.39 23.64 20.97
CA VAL A 152 -30.77 23.24 21.26
C VAL A 152 -31.11 23.46 22.73
N GLY A 153 -30.20 23.10 23.64
CA GLY A 153 -30.33 23.36 25.07
C GLY A 153 -30.50 24.85 25.36
N LYS A 154 -29.62 25.70 24.81
CA LYS A 154 -29.71 27.15 24.95
C LYS A 154 -31.04 27.72 24.41
N ALA A 155 -31.50 27.24 23.26
CA ALA A 155 -32.78 27.67 22.70
C ALA A 155 -33.96 27.29 23.59
N LYS A 156 -33.93 26.08 24.18
CA LYS A 156 -34.95 25.62 25.13
C LYS A 156 -34.95 26.44 26.42
N ASP A 157 -33.77 26.76 26.95
CA ASP A 157 -33.64 27.60 28.14
C ASP A 157 -34.16 29.02 27.88
N GLN A 158 -33.87 29.60 26.71
CA GLN A 158 -34.40 30.90 26.32
C GLN A 158 -35.92 30.90 26.25
N LEU A 159 -36.53 29.89 25.63
CA LEU A 159 -38.00 29.76 25.58
C LEU A 159 -38.61 29.61 26.98
N ALA A 160 -37.94 28.89 27.89
CA ALA A 160 -38.39 28.75 29.26
C ALA A 160 -38.30 30.08 30.04
N ILE A 161 -37.24 30.86 29.83
CA ILE A 161 -37.09 32.20 30.39
C ILE A 161 -38.21 33.11 29.89
N ASP A 162 -38.41 33.19 28.56
CA ASP A 162 -39.45 34.01 27.95
C ASP A 162 -40.86 33.62 28.45
N GLY A 163 -41.11 32.32 28.62
CA GLY A 163 -42.35 31.80 29.20
C GLY A 163 -42.58 32.25 30.64
N LYS A 164 -41.54 32.16 31.49
CA LYS A 164 -41.60 32.63 32.89
C LYS A 164 -41.76 34.15 32.98
N GLU A 165 -41.12 34.90 32.09
CA GLU A 165 -41.23 36.36 32.04
C GLU A 165 -42.66 36.81 31.72
N ARG A 166 -43.32 36.14 30.77
CA ARG A 166 -44.76 36.37 30.49
C ARG A 166 -45.64 36.05 31.71
N GLN A 167 -45.35 34.95 32.41
CA GLN A 167 -46.08 34.60 33.64
C GLN A 167 -45.87 35.64 34.75
N LEU A 168 -44.65 36.17 34.92
CA LEU A 168 -44.38 37.23 35.89
C LEU A 168 -45.13 38.52 35.57
N VAL A 169 -45.20 38.91 34.29
CA VAL A 169 -45.98 40.08 33.85
C VAL A 169 -47.47 39.90 34.13
N ASP A 170 -48.02 38.72 33.84
CA ASP A 170 -49.42 38.43 34.12
C ASP A 170 -49.72 38.41 35.63
N LEU A 171 -48.87 37.75 36.44
CA LEU A 171 -49.01 37.73 37.90
C LEU A 171 -48.92 39.14 38.52
N ARG A 172 -48.00 39.99 38.03
CA ARG A 172 -47.94 41.41 38.45
C ARG A 172 -49.23 42.13 38.11
N SER A 173 -49.75 41.95 36.89
CA SER A 173 -51.02 42.55 36.45
C SER A 173 -52.22 42.05 37.26
N GLN A 174 -52.22 40.79 37.70
CA GLN A 174 -53.23 40.25 38.61
C GLN A 174 -53.10 40.85 40.02
N LEU A 175 -51.88 40.99 40.54
CA LEU A 175 -51.61 41.60 41.84
C LEU A 175 -52.04 43.08 41.87
N GLU A 176 -51.72 43.84 40.82
CA GLU A 176 -52.14 45.24 40.71
C GLU A 176 -53.66 45.38 40.70
N ARG A 177 -54.36 44.51 39.95
CA ARG A 177 -55.83 44.46 39.94
C ARG A 177 -56.41 44.10 41.31
N SER A 178 -55.84 43.11 42.00
CA SER A 178 -56.33 42.71 43.32
C SER A 178 -56.07 43.79 44.38
N MET A 179 -54.92 44.47 44.32
CA MET A 179 -54.61 45.62 45.19
C MET A 179 -55.57 46.79 44.92
N ALA A 180 -55.86 47.11 43.67
CA ALA A 180 -56.82 48.15 43.32
C ALA A 180 -58.24 47.82 43.82
N SER A 181 -58.66 46.56 43.67
CA SER A 181 -59.95 46.08 44.21
C SER A 181 -60.00 46.19 45.73
N ALA A 182 -58.94 45.76 46.43
CA ALA A 182 -58.86 45.83 47.89
C ALA A 182 -58.86 47.28 48.41
N ALA A 183 -58.20 48.21 47.70
CA ALA A 183 -58.24 49.63 48.03
C ALA A 183 -59.67 50.19 47.86
N SER A 184 -60.34 49.89 46.74
CA SER A 184 -61.73 50.29 46.51
C SER A 184 -62.68 49.73 47.57
N ASP A 185 -62.51 48.47 47.98
CA ASP A 185 -63.31 47.86 49.04
C ASP A 185 -63.06 48.55 50.40
N SER A 186 -61.81 48.90 50.69
CA SER A 186 -61.47 49.65 51.92
C SER A 186 -62.09 51.04 51.92
N ASP A 187 -62.03 51.77 50.81
CA ASP A 187 -62.63 53.11 50.67
C ASP A 187 -64.16 53.05 50.78
N ALA A 188 -64.79 52.04 50.18
CA ALA A 188 -66.22 51.80 50.31
C ALA A 188 -66.63 51.49 51.75
N ARG A 189 -65.83 50.68 52.47
CA ARG A 189 -66.05 50.39 53.90
C ARG A 189 -65.90 51.64 54.76
N LEU A 190 -64.88 52.46 54.53
CA LEU A 190 -64.69 53.71 55.25
C LEU A 190 -65.88 54.66 55.01
N THR A 191 -66.34 54.77 53.77
CA THR A 191 -67.51 55.58 53.41
C THR A 191 -68.76 55.09 54.15
N ALA A 192 -69.02 53.78 54.12
CA ALA A 192 -70.16 53.19 54.83
C ALA A 192 -70.06 53.36 56.36
N GLU A 193 -68.86 53.27 56.94
CA GLU A 193 -68.63 53.54 58.36
C GLU A 193 -68.90 55.01 58.71
N MET A 194 -68.45 55.96 57.88
CA MET A 194 -68.74 57.40 58.05
C MET A 194 -70.24 57.70 57.96
N GLU A 195 -70.94 57.12 56.98
CA GLU A 195 -72.39 57.23 56.84
C GLU A 195 -73.13 56.66 58.06
N LEU A 196 -72.70 55.49 58.56
CA LEU A 196 -73.26 54.88 59.76
C LEU A 196 -73.08 55.77 60.99
N VAL A 197 -71.88 56.34 61.20
CA VAL A 197 -71.61 57.29 62.30
C VAL A 197 -72.51 58.52 62.18
N GLY A 198 -72.69 59.05 60.96
CA GLY A 198 -73.61 60.16 60.70
C GLY A 198 -75.06 59.81 61.04
N ALA A 199 -75.53 58.64 60.61
CA ALA A 199 -76.88 58.15 60.90
C ALA A 199 -77.12 57.91 62.40
N VAL A 200 -76.13 57.33 63.11
CA VAL A 200 -76.18 57.13 64.56
C VAL A 200 -76.26 58.47 65.29
N THR A 201 -75.46 59.46 64.87
CA THR A 201 -75.50 60.81 65.45
C THR A 201 -76.85 61.49 65.21
N ALA A 202 -77.39 61.41 63.99
CA ALA A 202 -78.71 61.94 63.68
C ALA A 202 -79.82 61.27 64.51
N ARG A 203 -79.76 59.93 64.66
CA ARG A 203 -80.67 59.17 65.54
C ARG A 203 -80.60 59.68 66.97
N ASP A 204 -79.41 59.91 67.51
CA ASP A 204 -79.23 60.36 68.90
C ASP A 204 -79.76 61.79 69.11
N ASN A 205 -79.56 62.67 68.12
CA ASN A 205 -80.17 64.01 68.11
C ASN A 205 -81.71 63.91 68.12
N TYR A 206 -82.31 63.14 67.20
CA TYR A 206 -83.76 62.95 67.19
C TYR A 206 -84.29 62.32 68.48
N ALA A 207 -83.57 61.37 69.09
CA ALA A 207 -83.95 60.80 70.37
C ALA A 207 -83.95 61.85 71.49
N SER A 208 -82.98 62.77 71.48
CA SER A 208 -82.90 63.89 72.41
C SER A 208 -84.03 64.91 72.20
N GLU A 209 -84.34 65.25 70.94
CA GLU A 209 -85.45 66.12 70.57
C GLU A 209 -86.79 65.51 70.99
N LEU A 210 -87.02 64.23 70.70
CA LEU A 210 -88.21 63.51 71.15
C LEU A 210 -88.35 63.50 72.67
N LYS A 211 -87.26 63.37 73.42
CA LYS A 211 -87.27 63.47 74.87
C LYS A 211 -87.66 64.87 75.34
N ALA A 212 -87.12 65.91 74.71
CA ALA A 212 -87.47 67.30 75.01
C ALA A 212 -88.94 67.60 74.68
N LEU A 213 -89.44 67.18 73.52
CA LEU A 213 -90.85 67.32 73.13
C LEU A 213 -91.78 66.58 74.09
N ARG A 214 -91.42 65.37 74.55
CA ARG A 214 -92.20 64.63 75.56
C ARG A 214 -92.28 65.39 76.87
N ALA A 215 -91.17 65.95 77.35
CA ALA A 215 -91.15 66.78 78.56
C ALA A 215 -92.01 68.05 78.41
N GLN A 216 -91.97 68.70 77.24
CA GLN A 216 -92.84 69.84 76.94
C GLN A 216 -94.32 69.46 76.91
N LEU A 217 -94.68 68.33 76.30
CA LEU A 217 -96.06 67.81 76.30
C LEU A 217 -96.55 67.45 77.70
N GLU A 218 -95.68 66.89 78.55
CA GLU A 218 -95.99 66.59 79.94
C GLU A 218 -96.22 67.88 80.74
N SER A 219 -95.37 68.90 80.56
CA SER A 219 -95.58 70.23 81.13
C SER A 219 -96.90 70.86 80.67
N LEU A 220 -97.17 70.89 79.36
CA LEU A 220 -98.42 71.44 78.82
C LEU A 220 -99.66 70.67 79.32
N ASN A 221 -99.56 69.35 79.47
CA ASN A 221 -100.64 68.56 80.04
C ASN A 221 -100.84 68.86 81.53
N ALA A 222 -99.75 69.00 82.29
CA ALA A 222 -99.76 69.40 83.69
C ALA A 222 -100.40 70.80 83.85
N ASP A 223 -99.98 71.76 83.04
CA ASP A 223 -100.55 73.11 82.97
C ASP A 223 -102.04 73.05 82.61
N ARG A 224 -102.43 72.27 81.59
CA ARG A 224 -103.84 72.08 81.23
C ARG A 224 -104.65 71.45 82.36
N THR A 225 -104.11 70.48 83.09
CA THR A 225 -104.79 69.90 84.25
C THR A 225 -104.91 70.90 85.40
N ALA A 226 -103.89 71.74 85.63
CA ALA A 226 -103.93 72.81 86.62
C ALA A 226 -104.98 73.87 86.24
N LEU A 227 -104.99 74.33 84.99
CA LEU A 227 -106.01 75.23 84.44
C LEU A 227 -107.42 74.64 84.51
N ARG A 228 -107.60 73.34 84.23
CA ARG A 228 -108.91 72.68 84.41
C ARG A 228 -109.33 72.65 85.88
N ALA A 229 -108.42 72.31 86.79
CA ALA A 229 -108.69 72.35 88.23
C ALA A 229 -109.02 73.78 88.71
N GLU A 230 -108.37 74.80 88.15
CA GLU A 230 -108.66 76.20 88.43
C GLU A 230 -110.04 76.62 87.91
N VAL A 231 -110.40 76.24 86.68
CA VAL A 231 -111.73 76.49 86.09
C VAL A 231 -112.84 75.77 86.88
N ASP A 232 -112.61 74.54 87.32
CA ASP A 232 -113.56 73.79 88.17
C ASP A 232 -113.66 74.41 89.58
N GLY A 233 -112.55 74.94 90.11
CA GLY A 233 -112.52 75.75 91.33
C GLY A 233 -113.27 77.09 91.22
N LEU A 234 -113.25 77.71 90.04
CA LEU A 234 -114.00 78.93 89.75
C LEU A 234 -115.50 78.65 89.51
N ARG A 235 -115.85 77.49 88.94
CA ARG A 235 -117.24 77.04 88.80
C ARG A 235 -117.88 76.68 90.14
N THR A 236 -117.14 76.07 91.06
CA THR A 236 -117.62 75.76 92.43
C THR A 236 -117.72 76.98 93.34
N ARG A 237 -117.01 78.09 93.05
CA ARG A 237 -117.20 79.39 93.74
C ARG A 237 -118.41 80.21 93.24
N ARG A 238 -119.10 79.75 92.20
CA ARG A 238 -120.26 80.43 91.59
C ARG A 238 -121.60 79.76 91.86
N SER A 239 -121.61 78.67 92.64
CA SER A 239 -122.80 78.05 93.27
C SER A 239 -122.88 78.44 94.74
#